data_AF-A0A8X6IBB9-F1
#
_entry.id   AF-A0A8X6IBB9-F1
#
_cell.length_a   1.000
_cell.length_b   1.000
_cell.length_c   1.000
_cell.angle_alpha   90.00
_cell.angle_beta   90.00
_cell.angle_gamma   90.00
#
_symmetry.space_group_name_H-M   'P 1'
#
loop_
_entity.id
_entity.type
_entity.pdbx_description
1 polymer ?
#
loop_
_entity_poly.entity_id
_entity_poly.type
_entity_poly.pdbx_seq_one_letter_code
_entity_poly.pdbx_strand_id
1 'polypeptide(L)'
;MFLVEVRKNVPDSRDILDISNCCYMSITLDSFRRRPGATQCYNCNYFHHSSQYCDIKTRGLKCAQEHRTSDCPIKDKIENSECINCKTKGHMANSKQCPKYPKTNKKKGDSIQNNVTPNKPNVNQTQNTPNQITSNNSYANAAKIGHQRSARETGSEPAIKRSEPDSASKTHNSSCSEIILAILEFKNFFSNHPELLTLGKALRSASSEEEKLEIFYEAMASTSNLSI
;
A
#
# COMPACT_ATOMS: atom_id res chain seq x y z
N MET A 1 10.87 -7.32 -3.61
CA MET A 1 9.90 -8.42 -3.48
C MET A 1 8.53 -7.88 -3.85
N PHE A 2 7.91 -8.43 -4.87
CA PHE A 2 6.60 -8.00 -5.36
C PHE A 2 5.59 -9.12 -5.12
N LEU A 3 4.36 -8.77 -4.76
CA LEU A 3 3.25 -9.72 -4.66
C LEU A 3 2.42 -9.63 -5.95
N VAL A 4 2.27 -10.75 -6.64
CA VAL A 4 1.45 -10.87 -7.85
C VAL A 4 0.28 -11.79 -7.56
N GLU A 5 -0.93 -11.31 -7.78
CA GLU A 5 -2.15 -12.12 -7.64
C GLU A 5 -2.53 -12.73 -8.99
N VAL A 6 -2.56 -14.06 -9.06
CA VAL A 6 -2.97 -14.80 -10.25
C VAL A 6 -4.37 -15.37 -10.03
N ARG A 7 -5.26 -15.21 -11.02
CA ARG A 7 -6.62 -15.78 -10.96
C ARG A 7 -6.54 -17.30 -11.11
N LYS A 8 -7.23 -18.04 -10.24
CA LYS A 8 -7.23 -19.51 -10.20
C LYS A 8 -7.85 -20.18 -11.43
N ASN A 9 -8.68 -19.46 -12.19
CA ASN A 9 -9.44 -20.01 -13.30
C ASN A 9 -8.70 -19.93 -14.65
N VAL A 10 -7.41 -19.61 -14.63
CA VAL A 10 -6.58 -19.59 -15.83
C VAL A 10 -5.86 -20.94 -15.94
N PRO A 11 -5.99 -21.66 -17.08
CA PRO A 11 -5.11 -22.80 -17.35
C PRO A 11 -3.65 -22.36 -17.23
N ASP A 12 -2.77 -23.26 -16.79
CA ASP A 12 -1.33 -23.00 -16.63
C ASP A 12 -0.93 -22.05 -15.48
N SER A 13 -1.86 -21.69 -14.59
CA SER A 13 -1.57 -20.85 -13.41
C SER A 13 -0.54 -21.44 -12.44
N ARG A 14 -0.27 -22.75 -12.50
CA ARG A 14 0.77 -23.42 -11.70
C ARG A 14 2.15 -23.34 -12.36
N ASP A 15 2.19 -23.33 -13.68
CA ASP A 15 3.41 -23.34 -14.49
C ASP A 15 4.12 -21.98 -14.41
N ILE A 16 3.42 -20.94 -13.90
CA ILE A 16 4.03 -19.65 -13.60
C ILE A 16 5.21 -19.78 -12.62
N LEU A 17 5.22 -20.77 -11.72
CA LEU A 17 6.30 -20.97 -10.75
C LEU A 17 7.61 -21.42 -11.40
N ASP A 18 7.55 -21.95 -12.62
CA ASP A 18 8.71 -22.42 -13.37
C ASP A 18 9.37 -21.29 -14.20
N ILE A 19 8.78 -20.09 -14.20
CA ILE A 19 9.34 -18.92 -14.90
C ILE A 19 10.56 -18.41 -14.12
N SER A 20 11.73 -18.54 -14.73
CA SER A 20 13.02 -18.08 -14.18
C SER A 20 13.44 -16.70 -14.68
N ASN A 21 12.85 -16.22 -15.78
CA ASN A 21 13.18 -14.94 -16.41
C ASN A 21 11.92 -14.16 -16.77
N CYS A 22 11.93 -12.86 -16.51
CA CYS A 22 10.92 -11.92 -16.98
C CYS A 22 11.64 -10.79 -17.72
N CYS A 23 11.38 -10.68 -19.02
CA CYS A 23 12.15 -9.82 -19.93
C CYS A 23 13.66 -10.11 -19.83
N TYR A 24 14.47 -9.09 -19.51
CA TYR A 24 15.92 -9.19 -19.38
C TYR A 24 16.39 -9.40 -17.93
N MET A 25 15.47 -9.76 -17.02
CA MET A 25 15.78 -9.97 -15.61
C MET A 25 15.56 -11.43 -15.22
N SER A 26 16.52 -12.01 -14.50
CA SER A 26 16.30 -13.25 -13.77
C SER A 26 15.45 -12.99 -12.53
N ILE A 27 14.42 -13.80 -12.33
CA ILE A 27 13.48 -13.70 -11.22
C ILE A 27 13.42 -15.04 -10.47
N THR A 28 13.09 -14.97 -9.18
CA THR A 28 12.76 -16.15 -8.37
C THR A 28 11.33 -16.01 -7.91
N LEU A 29 10.52 -17.03 -8.19
CA LEU A 29 9.10 -17.06 -7.84
C LEU A 29 8.88 -17.99 -6.66
N ASP A 30 8.28 -17.45 -5.62
CA ASP A 30 7.87 -18.21 -4.43
C ASP A 30 6.35 -18.19 -4.30
N SER A 31 5.80 -19.35 -3.92
CA SER A 31 4.38 -19.44 -3.56
C SER A 31 4.07 -18.52 -2.39
N PHE A 32 3.13 -17.59 -2.57
CA PHE A 32 2.72 -16.69 -1.51
C PHE A 32 2.08 -17.46 -0.35
N ARG A 33 2.74 -17.40 0.82
CA ARG A 33 2.22 -17.97 2.06
C ARG A 33 1.69 -16.84 2.94
N ARG A 34 0.37 -16.75 3.07
CA ARG A 34 -0.26 -15.85 4.05
C ARG A 34 0.21 -16.24 5.44
N ARG A 35 0.81 -15.29 6.16
CA ARG A 35 1.06 -15.47 7.59
C ARG A 35 -0.29 -15.60 8.29
N PRO A 36 -0.52 -16.64 9.10
CA PRO A 36 -1.76 -16.77 9.86
C PRO A 36 -1.82 -15.68 10.93
N GLY A 37 -2.95 -14.95 10.99
CA GLY A 37 -3.17 -13.90 11.97
C GLY A 37 -2.89 -12.48 11.46
N ALA A 38 -3.15 -11.50 12.31
CA ALA A 38 -2.84 -10.11 12.02
C ALA A 38 -1.37 -9.81 12.30
N THR A 39 -0.74 -9.03 11.43
CA THR A 39 0.60 -8.51 11.66
C THR A 39 0.62 -7.67 12.94
N GLN A 40 1.52 -8.01 13.87
CA GLN A 40 1.81 -7.18 15.04
C GLN A 40 3.06 -6.36 14.76
N CYS A 41 2.98 -5.05 14.99
CA CYS A 41 4.10 -4.13 14.80
C CYS A 41 5.14 -4.31 15.91
N TYR A 42 6.39 -4.61 15.58
CA TYR A 42 7.47 -4.76 16.57
C TYR A 42 7.90 -3.43 17.22
N ASN A 43 7.46 -2.28 16.69
CA ASN A 43 7.76 -0.97 17.24
C ASN A 43 6.79 -0.61 18.37
N CYS A 44 5.50 -0.52 18.05
CA CYS A 44 4.47 -0.07 18.99
C CYS A 44 3.62 -1.22 19.58
N ASN A 45 3.78 -2.46 19.12
CA ASN A 45 3.02 -3.65 19.53
C ASN A 45 1.50 -3.64 19.27
N TYR A 46 1.00 -2.68 18.47
CA TYR A 46 -0.34 -2.73 17.89
C TYR A 46 -0.41 -3.67 16.69
N PHE A 47 -1.63 -3.97 16.24
CA PHE A 47 -1.88 -4.83 15.09
C PHE A 47 -2.11 -4.05 13.79
N HIS A 48 -2.09 -4.77 12.66
CA HIS A 48 -2.44 -4.30 11.31
C HIS A 48 -1.45 -3.38 10.60
N HIS A 49 -0.20 -3.27 11.09
CA HIS A 49 0.87 -2.58 10.37
C HIS A 49 2.24 -3.17 10.72
N SER A 50 3.26 -2.89 9.89
CA SER A 50 4.64 -3.30 10.14
C SER A 50 5.41 -2.20 10.86
N SER A 51 6.51 -2.56 11.52
CA SER A 51 7.41 -1.61 12.18
C SER A 51 8.12 -0.64 11.22
N GLN A 52 8.19 -0.98 9.92
CA GLN A 52 8.87 -0.18 8.91
C GLN A 52 8.15 1.13 8.58
N TYR A 53 6.84 1.19 8.84
CA TYR A 53 5.97 2.34 8.56
C TYR A 53 5.22 2.77 9.83
N CYS A 54 5.87 2.61 10.99
CA CYS A 54 5.25 2.90 12.27
C CYS A 54 5.84 4.17 12.87
N ASP A 55 5.05 5.25 12.86
CA ASP A 55 5.43 6.53 13.47
C ASP A 55 4.99 6.65 14.94
N ILE A 56 4.36 5.59 15.47
CA ILE A 56 3.94 5.53 16.87
C ILE A 56 5.17 5.31 17.74
N LYS A 57 5.25 6.02 18.87
CA LYS A 57 6.27 5.81 19.90
C LYS A 57 6.46 4.32 20.22
N THR A 58 7.71 3.91 20.31
CA THR A 58 8.09 2.54 20.64
C THR A 58 7.56 2.17 22.03
N ARG A 59 7.05 0.95 22.19
CA ARG A 59 6.56 0.46 23.49
C ARG A 59 7.04 -0.97 23.71
N GLY A 60 7.75 -1.21 24.80
CA GLY A 60 8.20 -2.54 25.18
C GLY A 60 7.02 -3.45 25.52
N LEU A 61 6.99 -4.66 24.97
CA LEU A 61 5.87 -5.59 25.16
C LEU A 61 5.62 -5.96 26.63
N LYS A 62 6.67 -6.01 27.44
CA LYS A 62 6.62 -6.46 28.85
C LYS A 62 6.31 -5.34 29.85
N CYS A 63 6.87 -4.15 29.64
CA CYS A 63 6.86 -3.06 30.63
C CYS A 63 6.22 -1.75 30.13
N ALA A 64 5.77 -1.71 28.87
CA ALA A 64 5.20 -0.54 28.21
C ALA A 64 6.11 0.70 28.11
N GLN A 65 7.40 0.58 28.46
CA GLN A 65 8.35 1.70 28.41
C GLN A 65 8.83 1.98 26.98
N GLU A 66 9.44 3.15 26.77
CA GLU A 66 9.90 3.65 25.46
C GLU A 66 11.17 2.95 24.97
N HIS A 67 11.09 1.65 24.66
CA HIS A 67 12.14 0.86 24.03
C HIS A 67 11.55 -0.32 23.25
N ARG A 68 12.34 -0.91 22.34
CA ARG A 68 11.92 -2.11 21.61
C ARG A 68 11.93 -3.32 22.55
N THR A 69 11.07 -4.30 22.30
CA THR A 69 11.03 -5.54 23.10
C THR A 69 12.40 -6.25 23.17
N SER A 70 13.25 -6.10 22.17
CA SER A 70 14.64 -6.61 22.17
C SER A 70 15.53 -5.96 23.23
N ASP A 71 15.26 -4.69 23.53
CA ASP A 71 16.09 -3.83 24.39
C ASP A 71 15.49 -3.75 25.79
N CYS A 72 14.50 -4.61 26.09
CA CYS A 72 13.82 -4.60 27.37
C CYS A 72 14.75 -5.13 28.46
N PRO A 73 14.93 -4.39 29.58
CA PRO A 73 15.77 -4.86 30.69
C PRO A 73 15.17 -6.10 31.37
N ILE A 74 13.85 -6.29 31.29
CA ILE A 74 13.16 -7.43 31.87
C ILE A 74 13.28 -8.62 30.92
N LYS A 75 14.21 -9.53 31.20
CA LYS A 75 14.41 -10.76 30.42
C LYS A 75 13.55 -11.92 30.92
N ASP A 76 13.24 -11.93 32.21
CA ASP A 76 12.48 -12.99 32.85
C ASP A 76 10.97 -12.93 32.51
N LYS A 77 10.27 -14.01 32.88
CA LYS A 77 8.83 -14.14 32.74
C LYS A 77 8.15 -13.34 33.86
N ILE A 78 7.26 -12.43 33.48
CA ILE A 78 6.40 -11.70 34.45
C ILE A 78 5.14 -12.53 34.66
N GLU A 79 4.93 -13.02 35.88
CA GLU A 79 3.82 -13.93 36.22
C GLU A 79 2.45 -13.25 36.05
N ASN A 80 2.35 -11.98 36.41
CA ASN A 80 1.14 -11.15 36.25
C ASN A 80 1.37 -9.97 35.29
N SER A 81 1.83 -10.27 34.07
CA SER A 81 2.07 -9.22 33.07
C SER A 81 0.79 -8.46 32.74
N GLU A 82 0.88 -7.13 32.65
CA GLU A 82 -0.20 -6.29 32.13
C GLU A 82 -0.09 -6.16 30.62
N CYS A 83 -1.19 -6.41 29.92
CA CYS A 83 -1.25 -6.24 28.48
C CYS A 83 -1.27 -4.76 28.10
N ILE A 84 -0.25 -4.30 27.39
CA ILE A 84 -0.13 -2.90 26.94
C ILE A 84 -1.30 -2.43 26.04
N ASN A 85 -2.00 -3.35 25.38
CA ASN A 85 -3.11 -3.03 24.47
C ASN A 85 -4.46 -2.98 25.19
N CYS A 86 -4.80 -3.97 26.03
CA CYS A 86 -6.11 -4.05 26.71
C CYS A 86 -6.10 -3.65 28.18
N LYS A 87 -4.92 -3.43 28.79
CA LYS A 87 -4.74 -2.99 30.18
C LYS A 87 -5.24 -3.99 31.24
N THR A 88 -5.41 -5.26 30.88
CA THR A 88 -5.72 -6.32 31.83
C THR A 88 -4.48 -7.15 32.16
N LYS A 89 -4.46 -7.71 33.37
CA LYS A 89 -3.37 -8.56 33.87
C LYS A 89 -3.53 -10.01 33.40
N GLY A 90 -2.43 -10.77 33.45
CA GLY A 90 -2.39 -12.21 33.18
C GLY A 90 -2.00 -12.60 31.75
N HIS A 91 -1.79 -11.63 30.85
CA HIS A 91 -1.26 -11.90 29.51
C HIS A 91 -0.54 -10.68 28.90
N MET A 92 0.29 -10.93 27.89
CA MET A 92 0.95 -9.89 27.09
C MET A 92 0.15 -9.57 25.82
N ALA A 93 0.41 -8.42 25.19
CA ALA A 93 -0.32 -7.98 23.99
C ALA A 93 -0.23 -8.91 22.78
N ASN A 94 0.79 -9.77 22.70
CA ASN A 94 0.91 -10.80 21.66
C ASN A 94 0.09 -12.07 21.94
N SER A 95 -0.56 -12.18 23.11
CA SER A 95 -1.35 -13.35 23.48
C SER A 95 -2.70 -13.36 22.77
N LYS A 96 -3.08 -14.54 22.24
CA LYS A 96 -4.41 -14.78 21.66
C LYS A 96 -5.56 -14.63 22.66
N GLN A 97 -5.25 -14.64 23.95
CA GLN A 97 -6.22 -14.43 25.04
C GLN A 97 -6.57 -12.94 25.20
N CYS A 98 -5.84 -12.03 24.56
CA CYS A 98 -6.14 -10.61 24.63
C CYS A 98 -7.48 -10.32 23.91
N PRO A 99 -8.42 -9.59 24.55
CA PRO A 99 -9.69 -9.24 23.91
C PRO A 99 -9.51 -8.31 22.70
N LYS A 100 -8.39 -7.57 22.65
CA LYS A 100 -7.99 -6.75 21.49
C LYS A 100 -7.14 -7.52 20.46
N TYR A 101 -6.86 -8.80 20.69
CA TYR A 101 -6.17 -9.62 19.70
C TYR A 101 -7.09 -9.80 18.48
N PRO A 102 -6.62 -9.54 17.25
CA PRO A 102 -7.45 -9.65 16.07
C PRO A 102 -7.97 -11.08 15.90
N LYS A 103 -9.30 -11.21 15.93
CA LYS A 103 -9.97 -12.47 15.62
C LYS A 103 -9.94 -12.64 14.11
N THR A 104 -9.26 -13.66 13.62
CA THR A 104 -9.34 -14.01 12.20
C THR A 104 -10.73 -14.58 11.93
N ASN A 105 -11.60 -13.81 11.27
CA ASN A 105 -12.80 -14.37 10.65
C ASN A 105 -12.32 -15.26 9.51
N LYS A 106 -12.29 -16.58 9.74
CA LYS A 106 -12.20 -17.53 8.64
C LYS A 106 -13.48 -17.35 7.82
N LYS A 107 -13.45 -16.54 6.76
CA LYS A 107 -14.50 -16.65 5.74
C LYS A 107 -14.42 -18.10 5.24
N LYS A 108 -15.48 -18.89 5.49
CA LYS A 108 -15.69 -20.20 4.84
C LYS A 108 -15.66 -19.93 3.33
N GLY A 109 -14.53 -20.15 2.68
CA GLY A 109 -14.34 -19.81 1.27
C GLY A 109 -12.87 -19.87 0.86
N ASP A 110 -11.95 -19.48 1.74
CA ASP A 110 -10.51 -19.56 1.50
C ASP A 110 -9.87 -20.67 2.34
N SER A 111 -10.45 -21.87 2.29
CA SER A 111 -9.71 -23.07 2.68
C SER A 111 -8.63 -23.32 1.63
N ILE A 112 -7.47 -22.69 1.77
CA ILE A 112 -6.23 -23.20 1.21
C ILE A 112 -5.89 -24.46 2.03
N GLN A 113 -6.60 -25.55 1.74
CA GLN A 113 -6.16 -26.89 2.11
C GLN A 113 -5.01 -27.23 1.17
N ASN A 114 -3.78 -26.99 1.61
CA ASN A 114 -2.62 -27.67 1.05
C ASN A 114 -2.62 -29.11 1.59
N ASN A 115 -3.52 -29.94 1.07
CA ASN A 115 -3.40 -31.39 1.18
C ASN A 115 -2.96 -31.90 -0.19
N VAL A 116 -1.66 -31.89 -0.45
CA VAL A 116 -1.09 -32.71 -1.52
C VAL A 116 -0.60 -33.99 -0.86
N THR A 117 -1.49 -34.99 -0.82
CA THR A 117 -1.07 -36.39 -0.76
C THR A 117 -0.91 -36.85 -2.21
N PRO A 118 0.22 -37.46 -2.62
CA PRO A 118 0.38 -37.91 -3.99
C PRO A 118 -0.43 -39.19 -4.19
N ASN A 119 -1.59 -39.09 -4.84
CA ASN A 119 -2.23 -40.25 -5.45
C ASN A 119 -2.50 -40.00 -6.94
N LYS A 120 -2.10 -41.00 -7.73
CA LYS A 120 -2.07 -41.08 -9.20
C LYS A 120 -3.43 -40.78 -9.86
N PRO A 121 -3.43 -40.40 -11.16
CA PRO A 121 -4.61 -39.88 -11.84
C PRO A 121 -5.59 -41.02 -12.21
N ASN A 122 -6.88 -40.75 -12.11
CA ASN A 122 -7.87 -41.43 -12.94
C ASN A 122 -8.76 -40.41 -13.66
N VAL A 123 -8.88 -40.66 -14.95
CA VAL A 123 -9.55 -39.91 -16.00
C VAL A 123 -11.06 -40.17 -15.90
N ASN A 124 -11.90 -39.15 -16.09
CA ASN A 124 -13.04 -39.17 -17.03
C ASN A 124 -14.01 -37.98 -16.84
N GLN A 125 -14.40 -37.45 -18.01
CA GLN A 125 -15.72 -36.86 -18.39
C GLN A 125 -16.03 -35.41 -17.96
N THR A 126 -16.00 -34.44 -18.89
CA THR A 126 -17.10 -33.91 -19.78
C THR A 126 -18.22 -33.19 -19.00
N GLN A 127 -18.82 -32.05 -19.37
CA GLN A 127 -18.89 -31.17 -20.55
C GLN A 127 -19.79 -29.94 -20.14
N ASN A 128 -19.71 -28.81 -20.88
CA ASN A 128 -20.77 -27.77 -21.10
C ASN A 128 -21.07 -26.78 -19.93
N THR A 129 -21.28 -25.45 -20.04
CA THR A 129 -21.75 -24.49 -21.10
C THR A 129 -21.57 -23.00 -20.58
N PRO A 130 -21.94 -21.91 -21.30
CA PRO A 130 -21.13 -20.67 -21.43
C PRO A 130 -21.69 -19.35 -20.81
N ASN A 131 -20.95 -18.25 -21.03
CA ASN A 131 -21.33 -16.80 -21.05
C ASN A 131 -21.39 -16.06 -19.69
N GLN A 132 -21.05 -14.77 -19.49
CA GLN A 132 -20.51 -13.66 -20.30
C GLN A 132 -20.06 -12.51 -19.34
N ILE A 133 -18.91 -11.87 -19.62
CA ILE A 133 -18.54 -10.41 -19.58
C ILE A 133 -18.97 -9.56 -18.34
N THR A 134 -18.07 -8.87 -17.61
CA THR A 134 -17.72 -7.45 -17.88
C THR A 134 -16.61 -6.87 -16.97
N SER A 135 -15.82 -6.00 -17.62
CA SER A 135 -14.95 -4.88 -17.17
C SER A 135 -13.85 -5.08 -16.12
N ASN A 136 -12.64 -4.90 -16.64
CA ASN A 136 -11.35 -4.86 -15.97
C ASN A 136 -11.19 -3.64 -15.06
N ASN A 137 -10.76 -3.89 -13.81
CA ASN A 137 -9.83 -3.00 -13.11
C ASN A 137 -8.90 -3.87 -12.25
N SER A 138 -7.65 -4.02 -12.70
CA SER A 138 -6.62 -4.77 -11.98
C SER A 138 -5.81 -3.85 -11.07
N TYR A 139 -5.42 -4.36 -9.92
CA TYR A 139 -4.60 -3.69 -8.88
C TYR A 139 -3.33 -3.01 -9.42
N ALA A 140 -2.84 -3.47 -10.57
CA ALA A 140 -1.69 -2.91 -11.29
C ALA A 140 -1.80 -1.39 -11.57
N ASN A 141 -3.02 -0.84 -11.67
CA ASN A 141 -3.23 0.58 -11.94
C ASN A 141 -2.93 1.49 -10.72
N ALA A 142 -2.94 0.96 -9.50
CA ALA A 142 -2.69 1.74 -8.27
C ALA A 142 -1.20 1.82 -7.87
N ALA A 143 -0.32 1.01 -8.50
CA ALA A 143 1.08 0.85 -8.09
C ALA A 143 2.09 1.72 -8.88
N LYS A 144 1.63 2.67 -9.71
CA LYS A 144 2.52 3.50 -10.56
C LYS A 144 3.18 4.69 -9.84
N ILE A 145 3.09 4.82 -8.52
CA ILE A 145 3.76 5.89 -7.77
C ILE A 145 4.83 5.28 -6.88
N GLY A 146 6.06 5.21 -7.41
CA GLY A 146 7.26 4.91 -6.65
C GLY A 146 7.89 6.19 -6.10
N HIS A 147 8.14 6.25 -4.80
CA HIS A 147 9.23 7.04 -4.25
C HIS A 147 10.08 6.14 -3.36
N GLN A 148 11.34 5.99 -3.79
CA GLN A 148 12.40 5.30 -3.08
C GLN A 148 12.89 6.15 -1.91
N ARG A 149 13.34 5.44 -0.88
CA ARG A 149 13.88 5.92 0.39
C ARG A 149 15.34 6.36 0.18
N SER A 150 15.77 7.42 0.87
CA SER A 150 17.19 7.67 1.13
C SER A 150 17.52 7.38 2.60
N ALA A 151 18.75 6.92 2.83
CA ALA A 151 19.28 6.40 4.08
C ALA A 151 19.66 7.52 5.08
N ARG A 152 19.91 7.07 6.32
CA ARG A 152 20.09 7.83 7.57
C ARG A 152 21.54 8.30 7.77
N GLU A 153 21.73 9.46 8.39
CA GLU A 153 22.93 9.75 9.21
C GLU A 153 22.59 10.52 10.50
N THR A 154 23.42 10.28 11.51
CA THR A 154 23.36 10.77 12.89
C THR A 154 24.45 11.83 13.14
N GLY A 155 24.10 12.93 13.83
CA GLY A 155 25.01 13.63 14.75
C GLY A 155 25.50 15.05 14.37
N SER A 156 25.34 15.96 15.34
CA SER A 156 26.01 17.27 15.60
C SER A 156 25.77 18.50 14.70
N GLU A 157 25.30 19.58 15.34
CA GLU A 157 25.46 21.00 14.92
C GLU A 157 26.96 21.40 14.93
N PRO A 158 27.43 22.30 14.02
CA PRO A 158 27.24 23.75 14.25
C PRO A 158 27.15 24.67 12.98
N ALA A 159 26.85 25.94 13.29
CA ALA A 159 26.81 27.22 12.58
C ALA A 159 27.67 27.55 11.30
N ILE A 160 26.97 28.15 10.30
CA ILE A 160 27.26 29.27 9.36
C ILE A 160 28.43 29.18 8.34
N LYS A 161 28.13 29.24 7.02
CA LYS A 161 28.39 30.36 6.06
C LYS A 161 28.07 29.98 4.60
N ARG A 162 27.57 30.97 3.85
CA ARG A 162 27.21 30.92 2.42
C ARG A 162 28.46 31.00 1.54
N SER A 163 28.48 30.22 0.45
CA SER A 163 29.12 30.57 -0.84
C SER A 163 28.71 29.56 -1.93
N GLU A 164 28.15 30.08 -3.02
CA GLU A 164 28.12 29.53 -4.40
C GLU A 164 29.07 30.44 -5.23
N PRO A 165 29.49 30.12 -6.49
CA PRO A 165 29.14 28.97 -7.34
C PRO A 165 30.35 28.33 -8.09
N ASP A 166 30.01 27.43 -9.03
CA ASP A 166 30.66 27.11 -10.32
C ASP A 166 31.42 25.77 -10.48
N SER A 167 30.78 24.79 -11.12
CA SER A 167 31.04 24.43 -12.54
C SER A 167 30.58 23.01 -12.91
N ALA A 168 29.64 22.95 -13.86
CA ALA A 168 29.35 21.90 -14.84
C ALA A 168 29.61 20.42 -14.49
N SER A 169 28.51 19.67 -14.30
CA SER A 169 28.44 18.26 -14.67
C SER A 169 27.02 17.87 -15.10
N LYS A 170 26.91 17.42 -16.35
CA LYS A 170 25.69 16.86 -16.95
C LYS A 170 25.12 15.79 -16.03
N THR A 171 23.95 16.06 -15.47
CA THR A 171 23.26 15.09 -14.62
C THR A 171 21.84 14.95 -15.17
N HIS A 172 21.42 13.72 -15.43
CA HIS A 172 20.05 13.39 -15.82
C HIS A 172 19.08 14.02 -14.80
N ASN A 173 18.41 15.10 -15.18
CA ASN A 173 17.44 15.74 -14.31
C ASN A 173 16.32 14.73 -14.05
N SER A 174 16.24 14.32 -12.79
CA SER A 174 15.38 13.26 -12.28
C SER A 174 13.93 13.51 -12.69
N SER A 175 13.34 12.55 -13.40
CA SER A 175 11.91 12.47 -13.76
C SER A 175 10.96 12.87 -12.62
N CYS A 176 11.37 12.72 -11.36
CA CYS A 176 10.58 13.13 -10.21
C CYS A 176 10.51 14.65 -9.98
N SER A 177 11.59 15.40 -10.26
CA SER A 177 11.60 16.86 -10.06
C SER A 177 10.67 17.56 -11.03
N GLU A 178 10.66 17.11 -12.29
CA GLU A 178 9.76 17.65 -13.33
C GLU A 178 8.30 17.34 -13.00
N ILE A 179 8.00 16.14 -12.48
CA ILE A 179 6.66 15.77 -12.02
C ILE A 179 6.22 16.66 -10.84
N ILE A 180 7.11 16.91 -9.88
CA ILE A 180 6.79 17.76 -8.72
C ILE A 180 6.51 19.20 -9.18
N LEU A 181 7.33 19.74 -10.08
CA LEU A 181 7.12 21.08 -10.65
C LEU A 181 5.79 21.16 -11.39
N ALA A 182 5.47 20.18 -12.24
CA ALA A 182 4.19 20.12 -12.93
C ALA A 182 3.01 20.09 -11.94
N ILE A 183 3.08 19.28 -10.88
CA ILE A 183 2.03 19.21 -9.85
C ILE A 183 1.86 20.57 -9.15
N LEU A 184 2.96 21.27 -8.85
CA LEU A 184 2.92 22.59 -8.22
C LEU A 184 2.32 23.64 -9.15
N GLU A 185 2.65 23.59 -10.44
CA GLU A 185 2.05 24.46 -11.46
C GLU A 185 0.56 24.22 -11.60
N PHE A 186 0.12 22.95 -11.67
CA PHE A 186 -1.31 22.62 -11.68
C PHE A 186 -2.01 23.11 -10.42
N LYS A 187 -1.41 22.92 -9.24
CA LYS A 187 -1.95 23.43 -7.99
C LYS A 187 -2.12 24.95 -8.04
N ASN A 188 -1.13 25.68 -8.55
CA ASN A 188 -1.19 27.13 -8.67
C ASN A 188 -2.27 27.55 -9.67
N PHE A 189 -2.32 26.91 -10.84
CA PHE A 189 -3.31 27.17 -11.88
C PHE A 189 -4.75 27.00 -11.35
N PHE A 190 -5.07 25.87 -10.70
CA PHE A 190 -6.40 25.64 -10.13
C PHE A 190 -6.70 26.51 -8.90
N SER A 191 -5.68 27.05 -8.23
CA SER A 191 -5.88 28.02 -7.15
C SER A 191 -6.27 29.39 -7.70
N ASN A 192 -5.73 29.77 -8.86
CA ASN A 192 -6.07 31.00 -9.56
C ASN A 192 -7.35 30.88 -10.39
N HIS A 193 -7.76 29.65 -10.74
CA HIS A 193 -8.95 29.34 -11.53
C HIS A 193 -9.91 28.37 -10.81
N PRO A 194 -10.49 28.76 -9.66
CA PRO A 194 -11.42 27.90 -8.91
C PRO A 194 -12.70 27.56 -9.70
N GLU A 195 -13.08 28.36 -10.69
CA GLU A 195 -14.18 28.12 -11.62
C GLU A 195 -14.01 26.80 -12.38
N LEU A 196 -12.79 26.41 -12.74
CA LEU A 196 -12.53 25.15 -13.45
C LEU A 196 -12.78 23.93 -12.57
N LEU A 197 -12.48 24.02 -11.27
CA LEU A 197 -12.82 22.97 -10.30
C LEU A 197 -14.33 22.87 -10.09
N THR A 198 -15.02 24.01 -10.13
CA THR A 198 -16.48 24.09 -10.00
C THR A 198 -17.16 23.50 -11.22
N LEU A 199 -16.68 23.84 -12.42
CA LEU A 199 -17.09 23.25 -13.69
C LEU A 199 -16.88 21.72 -13.69
N GLY A 200 -15.69 21.25 -13.28
CA GLY A 200 -15.40 19.82 -13.21
C GLY A 200 -16.31 19.05 -12.25
N LYS A 201 -16.74 19.67 -11.15
CA LYS A 201 -17.73 19.08 -10.23
C LYS A 201 -19.12 19.04 -10.86
N ALA A 202 -19.55 20.11 -11.52
CA ALA A 202 -20.85 20.20 -12.20
C ALA A 202 -20.97 19.17 -13.33
N LEU A 203 -19.92 19.03 -14.15
CA LEU A 203 -19.84 18.01 -15.20
C LEU A 203 -19.88 16.58 -14.66
N ARG A 204 -19.33 16.35 -13.46
CA ARG A 204 -19.37 15.05 -12.79
C ARG A 204 -20.74 14.71 -12.23
N SER A 205 -21.53 15.71 -11.82
CA SER A 205 -22.88 15.53 -11.31
C SER A 205 -23.96 15.42 -12.40
N ALA A 206 -23.65 15.84 -13.62
CA ALA A 206 -24.56 15.75 -14.76
C ALA A 206 -24.90 14.29 -15.10
N SER A 207 -26.17 14.06 -15.42
CA SER A 207 -26.78 12.76 -15.64
C SER A 207 -26.77 12.32 -17.11
N SER A 208 -26.63 13.26 -18.04
CA SER A 208 -26.58 13.02 -19.49
C SER A 208 -25.44 13.79 -20.16
N GLU A 209 -25.09 13.39 -21.40
CA GLU A 209 -24.07 14.10 -22.19
C GLU A 209 -24.58 15.48 -22.66
N GLU A 210 -25.87 15.63 -22.93
CA GLU A 210 -26.47 16.92 -23.29
C GLU A 210 -26.34 17.94 -22.15
N GLU A 211 -26.61 17.49 -20.92
CA GLU A 211 -26.47 18.32 -19.71
C GLU A 211 -25.00 18.74 -19.48
N LYS A 212 -24.04 17.85 -19.77
CA LYS A 212 -22.60 18.19 -19.71
C LYS A 212 -22.22 19.23 -20.76
N LEU A 213 -22.75 19.11 -21.99
CA LEU A 213 -22.48 20.05 -23.06
C LEU A 213 -23.03 21.44 -22.72
N GLU A 214 -24.24 21.51 -22.17
CA GLU A 214 -24.85 22.77 -21.74
C GLU A 214 -24.03 23.46 -20.64
N ILE A 215 -23.67 22.71 -19.58
CA ILE A 215 -22.81 23.19 -18.49
C ILE A 215 -21.45 23.71 -19.02
N PHE A 216 -20.87 23.02 -19.99
CA PHE A 216 -19.59 23.42 -20.60
C PHE A 216 -19.72 24.70 -21.42
N TYR A 217 -20.76 24.82 -22.25
CA TYR A 217 -21.01 26.02 -23.06
C TYR A 217 -21.31 27.25 -22.20
N GLU A 218 -22.08 27.10 -21.12
CA GLU A 218 -22.39 28.20 -20.19
C GLU A 218 -21.12 28.71 -19.48
N ALA A 219 -20.23 27.80 -19.08
CA ALA A 219 -18.95 28.16 -18.48
C ALA A 219 -18.04 28.93 -19.47
N MET A 220 -17.98 28.50 -20.73
CA MET A 220 -17.23 29.20 -21.77
C MET A 220 -17.81 30.61 -22.04
N ALA A 221 -19.13 30.74 -22.13
CA ALA A 221 -19.81 32.02 -22.35
C ALA A 221 -19.60 33.00 -21.18
N SER A 222 -19.44 32.50 -19.96
CA SER A 222 -19.18 33.33 -18.77
C SER A 222 -17.74 33.89 -18.76
N THR A 223 -16.76 33.18 -19.33
CA THR A 223 -15.36 33.65 -19.40
C THR A 223 -15.12 34.75 -20.44
N SER A 224 -15.96 34.84 -21.48
CA SER A 224 -15.88 35.89 -22.51
C SER A 224 -16.27 37.29 -22.04
N ASN A 225 -16.76 37.46 -20.80
CA ASN A 225 -17.10 38.77 -20.22
C ASN A 225 -15.99 39.39 -19.35
N LEU A 226 -14.82 38.74 -19.21
CA LEU A 226 -13.62 39.34 -18.61
C LEU A 226 -12.57 39.65 -19.68
N SER A 227 -12.86 40.64 -20.52
CA SER A 227 -11.84 41.33 -21.31
C SER A 227 -12.24 42.78 -21.56
N ILE A 228 -12.01 43.64 -20.56
CA ILE A 228 -11.40 44.98 -20.69
C ILE A 228 -10.56 45.21 -19.43
#